data_AF-A0A848ECR1-F1
#
_entry.id   AF-A0A848ECR1-F1
#
_cell.length_a   1.000
_cell.length_b   1.000
_cell.length_c   1.000
_cell.angle_alpha   90.00
_cell.angle_beta   90.00
_cell.angle_gamma   90.00
#
_symmetry.space_group_name_H-M   'P 1'
#
loop_
_entity.id
_entity.type
_entity.pdbx_description
1 polymer ?
#
loop_
_entity_poly.entity_id
_entity_poly.type
_entity_poly.pdbx_seq_one_letter_code
_entity_poly.pdbx_strand_id
1 'polypeptide(L)'
;MRRRGAEFGPLDARLLADPLAFLSAEHARQRALLRHLERVARAPGAAGTVALARALAGWLSGDLPRHLAAEAQCLHPRLVPADRTGALARLDRLLQAVRDDREGVLAGLRLVVAHHPPPAGFGAAVLRFAEALRRLLAFEESDILPLARHVLSPGSLAEVGAEIVRRAQG
;
A
#
# COMPACT_ATOMS: atom_id res chain seq x y z
N MET A 1 -16.38 -22.73 -9.24
CA MET A 1 -15.09 -22.01 -9.14
C MET A 1 -15.21 -20.94 -8.05
N ARG A 2 -14.63 -21.14 -6.87
CA ARG A 2 -14.63 -20.14 -5.79
C ARG A 2 -13.56 -19.10 -6.10
N ARG A 3 -13.90 -17.80 -6.06
CA ARG A 3 -12.95 -16.69 -6.20
C ARG A 3 -11.84 -16.85 -5.15
N ARG A 4 -10.67 -17.34 -5.58
CA ARG A 4 -9.40 -17.17 -4.83
C ARG A 4 -9.05 -15.69 -4.95
N GLY A 5 -8.98 -14.94 -3.85
CA GLY A 5 -8.47 -13.57 -3.95
C GLY A 5 -8.60 -12.64 -2.75
N ALA A 6 -9.42 -12.89 -1.73
CA ALA A 6 -9.61 -11.91 -0.66
C ALA A 6 -9.54 -12.53 0.73
N GLU A 7 -8.34 -12.94 1.17
CA GLU A 7 -8.08 -13.14 2.61
C GLU A 7 -8.18 -11.81 3.38
N PHE A 8 -8.05 -10.68 2.68
CA PHE A 8 -8.27 -9.34 3.19
C PHE A 8 -9.38 -8.73 2.33
N GLY A 9 -10.62 -8.74 2.84
CA GLY A 9 -11.81 -8.30 2.11
C GLY A 9 -11.69 -6.88 1.52
N PRO A 10 -12.50 -6.56 0.49
CA PRO A 10 -12.54 -5.22 -0.08
C PRO A 10 -13.03 -4.20 0.96
N LEU A 11 -12.63 -2.93 0.80
CA LEU A 11 -13.17 -1.83 1.60
C LEU A 11 -14.66 -1.60 1.30
N ASP A 12 -15.39 -1.03 2.26
CA ASP A 12 -16.79 -0.66 2.07
C ASP A 12 -16.93 0.39 0.96
N ALA A 13 -17.73 0.07 -0.07
CA ALA A 13 -18.01 0.97 -1.17
C ALA A 13 -18.73 2.26 -0.74
N ARG A 14 -19.35 2.30 0.44
CA ARG A 14 -19.93 3.54 1.00
C ARG A 14 -18.87 4.60 1.31
N LEU A 15 -17.62 4.21 1.50
CA LEU A 15 -16.50 5.15 1.68
C LEU A 15 -16.23 5.97 0.41
N LEU A 16 -16.74 5.56 -0.76
CA LEU A 16 -16.61 6.34 -2.00
C LEU A 16 -17.29 7.71 -1.96
N ALA A 17 -18.19 7.93 -0.99
CA ALA A 17 -18.79 9.24 -0.75
C ALA A 17 -17.77 10.26 -0.19
N ASP A 18 -16.68 9.80 0.43
CA ASP A 18 -15.55 10.63 0.86
C ASP A 18 -14.23 9.99 0.38
N PRO A 19 -13.70 10.45 -0.77
CA PRO A 19 -12.47 9.95 -1.36
C PRO A 19 -11.27 9.91 -0.42
N LEU A 20 -11.15 10.90 0.48
CA LEU A 20 -10.03 10.96 1.41
C LEU A 20 -10.22 9.95 2.54
N ALA A 21 -11.46 9.75 3.02
CA ALA A 21 -11.75 8.69 3.99
C ALA A 21 -11.53 7.29 3.41
N PHE A 22 -11.83 7.08 2.12
CA PHE A 22 -11.51 5.84 1.43
C PHE A 22 -9.99 5.58 1.41
N LEU A 23 -9.19 6.59 1.06
CA LEU A 23 -7.72 6.48 1.07
C LEU A 23 -7.18 6.18 2.47
N SER A 24 -7.64 6.91 3.50
CA SER A 24 -7.24 6.62 4.88
C SER A 24 -7.61 5.20 5.34
N ALA A 25 -8.77 4.68 4.91
CA ALA A 25 -9.16 3.31 5.20
C ALA A 25 -8.25 2.28 4.49
N GLU A 26 -7.81 2.57 3.27
CA GLU A 26 -6.86 1.76 2.52
C GLU A 26 -5.48 1.77 3.18
N HIS A 27 -5.00 2.93 3.65
CA HIS A 27 -3.77 3.02 4.44
C HIS A 27 -3.87 2.20 5.74
N ALA A 28 -5.02 2.24 6.43
CA ALA A 28 -5.25 1.43 7.61
C ALA A 28 -5.20 -0.08 7.31
N ARG A 29 -5.79 -0.49 6.19
CA ARG A 29 -5.71 -1.88 5.67
C ARG A 29 -4.26 -2.28 5.41
N GLN A 30 -3.48 -1.44 4.74
CA GLN A 30 -2.07 -1.70 4.46
C GLN A 30 -1.23 -1.81 5.73
N ARG A 31 -1.44 -0.94 6.73
CA ARG A 31 -0.80 -1.06 8.06
C ARG A 31 -1.13 -2.40 8.73
N ALA A 32 -2.34 -2.94 8.53
CA ALA A 32 -2.70 -4.27 9.03
C ALA A 32 -1.95 -5.39 8.31
N LEU A 33 -1.82 -5.29 6.99
CA LEU A 33 -1.06 -6.24 6.17
C LEU A 33 0.42 -6.30 6.56
N LEU A 34 1.02 -5.16 6.90
CA LEU A 34 2.40 -5.11 7.40
C LEU A 34 2.60 -5.96 8.65
N ARG A 35 1.65 -5.98 9.59
CA ARG A 35 1.74 -6.84 10.79
C ARG A 35 1.75 -8.32 10.43
N HIS A 36 0.97 -8.70 9.41
CA HIS A 36 0.96 -10.08 8.91
C HIS A 36 2.26 -10.43 8.19
N LEU A 37 2.83 -9.50 7.42
CA LEU A 37 4.11 -9.68 6.75
C LEU A 37 5.25 -9.91 7.75
N GLU A 38 5.31 -9.10 8.80
CA GLU A 38 6.30 -9.28 9.87
C GLU A 38 6.11 -10.61 10.63
N ARG A 39 4.86 -11.09 10.77
CA ARG A 39 4.58 -12.41 11.34
C ARG A 39 5.16 -13.53 10.47
N VAL A 40 4.99 -13.44 9.14
CA VAL A 40 5.60 -14.41 8.20
C VAL A 40 7.13 -14.37 8.31
N ALA A 41 7.73 -13.18 8.39
CA ALA A 41 9.17 -13.01 8.52
C ALA A 41 9.75 -13.64 9.81
N ARG A 42 9.02 -13.53 10.93
CA ARG A 42 9.46 -14.10 12.22
C ARG A 42 9.35 -15.63 12.26
N ALA A 43 8.39 -16.21 11.55
CA ALA A 43 8.13 -17.66 11.59
C ALA A 43 7.71 -18.21 10.21
N PRO A 44 8.63 -18.22 9.21
CA PRO A 44 8.30 -18.59 7.84
C PRO A 44 7.83 -20.05 7.68
N GLY A 45 8.19 -20.94 8.61
CA GLY A 45 7.77 -22.35 8.62
C GLY A 45 6.56 -22.68 9.49
N ALA A 46 5.94 -21.70 10.16
CA ALA A 46 4.80 -21.97 11.04
C ALA A 46 3.54 -22.43 10.27
N ALA A 47 2.69 -23.19 10.94
CA ALA A 47 1.41 -23.63 10.38
C ALA A 47 0.56 -22.43 9.93
N GLY A 48 -0.03 -22.52 8.73
CA GLY A 48 -0.83 -21.44 8.15
C GLY A 48 -0.02 -20.31 7.48
N THR A 49 1.30 -20.27 7.64
CA THR A 49 2.15 -19.22 7.04
C THR A 49 2.13 -19.25 5.51
N VAL A 50 1.98 -20.41 4.88
CA VAL A 50 1.96 -20.54 3.41
C VAL A 50 0.75 -19.85 2.78
N ALA A 51 -0.44 -20.00 3.38
CA ALA A 51 -1.65 -19.32 2.89
C ALA A 51 -1.51 -17.81 3.01
N LEU A 52 -1.05 -17.36 4.19
CA LEU A 52 -0.80 -15.95 4.47
C LEU A 52 0.27 -15.36 3.55
N ALA A 53 1.38 -16.06 3.33
CA ALA A 53 2.46 -15.63 2.44
C ALA A 53 1.97 -15.50 1.00
N ARG A 54 1.05 -16.38 0.56
CA ARG A 54 0.42 -16.28 -0.77
C ARG A 54 -0.45 -15.04 -0.89
N ALA A 55 -1.28 -14.73 0.11
CA ALA A 55 -2.10 -13.54 0.10
C ALA A 55 -1.26 -12.25 0.14
N LEU A 56 -0.22 -12.23 0.98
CA LEU A 56 0.72 -11.11 1.06
C LEU A 56 1.51 -10.92 -0.22
N ALA A 57 1.93 -12.00 -0.89
CA ALA A 57 2.60 -11.93 -2.18
C ALA A 57 1.67 -11.32 -3.24
N GLY A 58 0.39 -11.74 -3.27
CA GLY A 58 -0.61 -11.18 -4.17
C GLY A 58 -0.86 -9.68 -3.93
N TRP A 59 -0.98 -9.27 -2.67
CA TRP A 59 -1.07 -7.86 -2.30
C TRP A 59 0.16 -7.07 -2.74
N LEU A 60 1.36 -7.57 -2.45
CA LEU A 60 2.62 -6.88 -2.73
C LEU A 60 2.91 -6.76 -4.23
N SER A 61 2.52 -7.74 -5.03
CA SER A 61 2.72 -7.73 -6.49
C SER A 61 1.58 -7.07 -7.27
N GLY A 62 0.40 -6.90 -6.68
CA GLY A 62 -0.80 -6.43 -7.38
C GLY A 62 -1.42 -5.20 -6.74
N ASP A 63 -2.04 -5.36 -5.57
CA ASP A 63 -2.84 -4.31 -4.94
C ASP A 63 -2.02 -3.08 -4.53
N LEU A 64 -0.89 -3.27 -3.83
CA LEU A 64 -0.08 -2.15 -3.37
C LEU A 64 0.47 -1.31 -4.54
N PRO A 65 1.12 -1.90 -5.57
CA PRO A 65 1.56 -1.14 -6.73
C PRO A 65 0.43 -0.40 -7.45
N ARG A 66 -0.76 -1.02 -7.59
CA ARG A 66 -1.92 -0.37 -8.22
C ARG A 66 -2.42 0.82 -7.43
N HIS A 67 -2.51 0.69 -6.10
CA HIS A 67 -2.91 1.78 -5.22
C HIS A 67 -1.94 2.96 -5.31
N LEU A 68 -0.63 2.72 -5.13
CA LEU A 68 0.38 3.78 -5.21
C LEU A 68 0.41 4.45 -6.59
N ALA A 69 0.21 3.68 -7.66
CA ALA A 69 0.12 4.23 -9.01
C ALA A 69 -1.14 5.07 -9.21
N ALA A 70 -2.28 4.66 -8.65
CA ALA A 70 -3.52 5.42 -8.73
C ALA A 70 -3.39 6.78 -8.04
N GLU A 71 -2.81 6.84 -6.84
CA GLU A 71 -2.57 8.11 -6.14
C GLU A 71 -1.61 9.01 -6.90
N ALA A 72 -0.51 8.45 -7.40
CA ALA A 72 0.47 9.18 -8.20
C ALA A 72 -0.08 9.73 -9.52
N GLN A 73 -1.08 9.08 -10.11
CA GLN A 73 -1.70 9.50 -11.37
C GLN A 73 -2.88 10.45 -11.16
N CYS A 74 -3.60 10.31 -10.05
CA CYS A 74 -4.86 11.00 -9.84
C CYS A 74 -4.75 12.11 -8.79
N LEU A 75 -4.15 11.85 -7.65
CA LEU A 75 -4.09 12.80 -6.55
C LEU A 75 -2.90 13.75 -6.70
N HIS A 76 -1.68 13.23 -6.80
CA HIS A 76 -0.45 14.03 -6.68
C HIS A 76 -0.35 15.16 -7.72
N PRO A 77 -0.70 14.97 -9.01
CA PRO A 77 -0.60 16.03 -10.01
C PRO A 77 -1.49 17.24 -9.68
N ARG A 78 -2.61 17.02 -9.00
CA ARG A 78 -3.54 18.09 -8.61
C ARG A 78 -3.05 18.89 -7.41
N LEU A 79 -2.06 18.37 -6.67
CA LEU A 79 -1.45 19.05 -5.53
C LEU A 79 -0.25 19.92 -5.92
N VAL A 80 0.36 19.67 -7.08
CA VAL A 80 1.56 20.40 -7.56
C VAL A 80 1.40 21.93 -7.49
N PRO A 81 0.29 22.54 -7.95
CA PRO A 81 0.15 24.00 -7.91
C PRO A 81 0.16 24.59 -6.48
N ALA A 82 -0.13 23.77 -5.47
CA ALA A 82 -0.23 24.19 -4.08
C ALA A 82 0.93 23.70 -3.21
N ASP A 83 1.88 22.91 -3.74
CA ASP A 83 3.02 22.37 -2.99
C ASP A 83 4.10 23.44 -2.75
N ARG A 84 3.94 24.22 -1.68
CA ARG A 84 4.90 25.27 -1.29
C ARG A 84 6.04 24.76 -0.41
N THR A 85 5.88 23.59 0.21
CA THR A 85 6.81 23.05 1.21
C THR A 85 7.72 21.96 0.64
N GLY A 86 7.53 21.57 -0.62
CA GLY A 86 8.24 20.45 -1.24
C GLY A 86 7.76 19.10 -0.69
N ALA A 87 6.49 19.02 -0.28
CA ALA A 87 5.87 17.81 0.22
C ALA A 87 5.88 16.69 -0.82
N LEU A 88 5.67 17.01 -2.11
CA LEU A 88 5.69 16.03 -3.20
C LEU A 88 7.12 15.51 -3.45
N ALA A 89 8.13 16.36 -3.37
CA ALA A 89 9.52 15.90 -3.47
C ALA A 89 9.91 14.98 -2.30
N ARG A 90 9.36 15.21 -1.11
CA ARG A 90 9.51 14.30 0.03
C ARG A 90 8.75 12.99 -0.17
N LEU A 91 7.54 13.06 -0.70
CA LEU A 91 6.71 11.90 -1.05
C LEU A 91 7.45 10.96 -2.01
N ASP A 92 8.06 11.52 -3.05
CA ASP A 92 8.84 10.75 -4.04
C ASP A 92 10.01 9.98 -3.39
N ARG A 93 10.71 10.59 -2.43
CA ARG A 93 11.79 9.91 -1.69
C ARG A 93 11.25 8.77 -0.83
N LEU A 94 10.09 8.94 -0.20
CA LEU A 94 9.44 7.88 0.59
C LEU A 94 8.97 6.73 -0.30
N LEU A 95 8.37 7.04 -1.46
CA LEU A 95 7.98 6.05 -2.46
C LEU A 95 9.18 5.26 -2.97
N GLN A 96 10.32 5.93 -3.20
CA GLN A 96 11.55 5.24 -3.59
C GLN A 96 12.03 4.27 -2.51
N ALA A 97 12.05 4.69 -1.24
CA ALA A 97 12.45 3.81 -0.13
C ALA A 97 11.56 2.56 0.01
N VAL A 98 10.26 2.65 -0.34
CA VAL A 98 9.36 1.49 -0.38
C VAL A 98 9.73 0.52 -1.51
N ARG A 99 10.21 1.03 -2.65
CA ARG A 99 10.57 0.22 -3.82
C ARG A 99 11.83 -0.60 -3.59
N ASP A 100 12.81 -0.05 -2.87
CA ASP A 100 14.15 -0.63 -2.72
C ASP A 100 14.13 -2.07 -2.16
N ASP A 101 13.28 -2.35 -1.17
CA ASP A 101 13.19 -3.68 -0.53
C ASP A 101 12.05 -4.55 -1.07
N ARG A 102 11.14 -4.00 -1.89
CA ARG A 102 9.90 -4.70 -2.30
C ARG A 102 10.17 -6.02 -3.01
N GLU A 103 11.09 -6.02 -3.98
CA GLU A 103 11.38 -7.21 -4.79
C GLU A 103 12.04 -8.32 -3.94
N GLY A 104 12.92 -7.95 -3.00
CA GLY A 104 13.53 -8.89 -2.06
C GLY A 104 12.51 -9.55 -1.14
N VAL A 105 11.53 -8.77 -0.65
CA VAL A 105 10.41 -9.29 0.14
C VAL A 105 9.54 -10.24 -0.70
N LEU A 106 9.20 -9.85 -1.93
CA LEU A 106 8.39 -10.68 -2.81
C LEU A 106 9.07 -12.01 -3.16
N ALA A 107 10.38 -11.99 -3.41
CA ALA A 107 11.16 -13.20 -3.66
C ALA A 107 11.15 -14.14 -2.45
N GLY A 108 11.34 -13.61 -1.23
CA GLY A 108 11.26 -14.39 0.00
C GLY A 108 9.87 -14.99 0.25
N LEU A 109 8.80 -14.21 0.03
CA LEU A 109 7.42 -14.71 0.11
C LEU A 109 7.15 -15.86 -0.88
N ARG A 110 7.65 -15.75 -2.11
CA ARG A 110 7.51 -16.81 -3.12
C ARG A 110 8.17 -18.12 -2.70
N LEU A 111 9.34 -18.06 -2.05
CA LEU A 111 10.00 -19.24 -1.50
C LEU A 111 9.19 -19.87 -0.37
N VAL A 112 8.67 -19.05 0.56
CA VAL A 112 7.78 -19.53 1.62
C VAL A 112 6.54 -20.22 1.03
N VAL A 113 5.93 -19.64 -0.02
CA VAL A 113 4.79 -20.24 -0.73
C VAL A 113 5.15 -21.58 -1.38
N ALA A 114 6.39 -21.73 -1.85
CA ALA A 114 6.91 -22.94 -2.44
C ALA A 114 7.43 -23.96 -1.39
N HIS A 115 7.18 -23.73 -0.10
CA HIS A 115 7.69 -24.56 1.00
C HIS A 115 9.23 -24.62 1.08
N HIS A 116 9.90 -23.58 0.61
CA HIS A 116 11.34 -23.41 0.72
C HIS A 116 11.70 -22.37 1.79
N PRO A 117 12.85 -22.52 2.47
CA PRO A 117 13.34 -21.50 3.37
C PRO A 117 13.62 -20.21 2.60
N PRO A 118 13.19 -19.04 3.11
CA PRO A 118 13.54 -17.75 2.51
C PRO A 118 15.05 -17.46 2.72
N PRO A 119 15.64 -16.53 1.94
CA PRO A 119 17.05 -16.17 2.09
C PRO A 119 17.32 -15.57 3.48
N ALA A 120 18.55 -15.69 3.97
CA ALA A 120 18.95 -15.22 5.31
C ALA A 120 18.61 -13.74 5.58
N GLY A 121 18.58 -12.90 4.54
CA GLY A 121 18.21 -11.48 4.64
C GLY A 121 16.71 -11.17 4.60
N PHE A 122 15.83 -12.16 4.43
CA PHE A 122 14.39 -11.93 4.22
C PHE A 122 13.74 -11.17 5.37
N GLY A 123 14.02 -11.57 6.62
CA GLY A 123 13.43 -10.91 7.78
C GLY A 123 13.84 -9.44 7.88
N ALA A 124 15.12 -9.13 7.63
CA ALA A 124 15.61 -7.76 7.61
C ALA A 124 14.99 -6.93 6.47
N ALA A 125 14.85 -7.51 5.28
CA ALA A 125 14.19 -6.86 4.15
C ALA A 125 12.71 -6.55 4.46
N VAL A 126 11.99 -7.48 5.09
CA VAL A 126 10.61 -7.25 5.53
C VAL A 126 10.52 -6.10 6.53
N LEU A 127 11.41 -6.04 7.52
CA LEU A 127 11.37 -4.97 8.52
C LEU A 127 11.66 -3.60 7.90
N ARG A 128 12.64 -3.50 7.00
CA ARG A 128 12.93 -2.25 6.28
C ARG A 128 11.78 -1.82 5.37
N PHE A 129 11.23 -2.75 4.60
CA PHE A 129 10.06 -2.49 3.77
C PHE A 129 8.86 -2.03 4.60
N ALA A 130 8.54 -2.72 5.69
CA ALA A 130 7.41 -2.38 6.54
C ALA A 130 7.58 -1.00 7.17
N GLU A 131 8.78 -0.67 7.63
CA GLU A 131 9.09 0.63 8.18
C GLU A 131 9.05 1.75 7.11
N ALA A 132 9.56 1.51 5.91
CA ALA A 132 9.45 2.45 4.79
C ALA A 132 7.97 2.73 4.44
N LEU A 133 7.15 1.69 4.31
CA LEU A 133 5.73 1.85 4.01
C LEU A 133 4.98 2.53 5.15
N ARG A 134 5.30 2.24 6.43
CA ARG A 134 4.72 2.97 7.57
C ARG A 134 5.00 4.47 7.50
N ARG A 135 6.25 4.84 7.18
CA ARG A 135 6.64 6.26 7.06
C ARG A 135 5.95 6.95 5.89
N LEU A 136 5.83 6.27 4.75
CA LEU A 136 5.06 6.76 3.60
C LEU A 136 3.60 7.03 4.02
N LEU A 137 2.91 6.01 4.52
CA LEU A 137 1.50 6.12 4.90
C LEU A 137 1.28 7.15 6.01
N ALA A 138 2.20 7.26 6.98
CA ALA A 138 2.10 8.28 8.03
C ALA A 138 2.21 9.69 7.42
N PHE A 139 3.16 9.90 6.52
CA PHE A 139 3.35 11.17 5.83
C PHE A 139 2.15 11.51 4.93
N GLU A 140 1.57 10.53 4.25
CA GLU A 140 0.38 10.75 3.44
C GLU A 140 -0.81 11.20 4.31
N GLU A 141 -1.05 10.55 5.45
CA GLU A 141 -2.11 10.95 6.38
C GLU A 141 -1.89 12.33 7.02
N SER A 142 -0.64 12.68 7.37
CA SER A 142 -0.34 13.91 8.10
C SER A 142 -0.13 15.13 7.21
N ASP A 143 0.32 14.94 5.97
CA ASP A 143 0.74 16.02 5.08
C ASP A 143 -0.04 16.01 3.76
N ILE A 144 -0.14 14.87 3.07
CA ILE A 144 -0.71 14.81 1.71
C ILE A 144 -2.25 14.89 1.72
N LEU A 145 -2.93 14.08 2.51
CA LEU A 145 -4.40 14.10 2.59
C LEU A 145 -4.93 15.43 3.17
N PRO A 146 -4.31 16.03 4.20
CA PRO A 146 -4.69 17.37 4.66
C PRO A 146 -4.44 18.45 3.60
N LEU A 147 -3.32 18.40 2.87
CA LEU A 147 -3.08 19.30 1.75
C LEU A 147 -4.19 19.16 0.71
N ALA A 148 -4.52 17.94 0.29
CA ALA A 148 -5.59 17.66 -0.66
C ALA A 148 -6.94 18.22 -0.20
N ARG A 149 -7.28 18.02 1.08
CA ARG A 149 -8.52 18.56 1.68
C ARG A 149 -8.56 20.09 1.65
N HIS A 150 -7.42 20.75 1.81
CA HIS A 150 -7.34 22.21 1.86
C HIS A 150 -7.39 22.85 0.47
N VAL A 151 -6.79 22.21 -0.54
CA VAL A 151 -6.53 22.85 -1.84
C VAL A 151 -7.47 22.40 -2.95
N LEU A 152 -8.11 21.23 -2.80
CA LEU A 152 -9.02 20.70 -3.81
C LEU A 152 -10.47 21.03 -3.47
N SER A 153 -11.23 21.46 -4.49
CA SER A 153 -12.68 21.64 -4.35
C SER A 153 -13.38 20.30 -4.12
N PRO A 154 -14.59 20.29 -3.52
CA PRO A 154 -15.36 19.06 -3.36
C PRO A 154 -15.58 18.29 -4.67
N GLY A 155 -15.81 18.99 -5.78
CA GLY A 155 -15.94 18.38 -7.11
C GLY A 155 -14.65 17.73 -7.59
N SER A 156 -13.52 18.40 -7.41
CA SER A 156 -12.21 17.84 -7.78
C SER A 156 -11.84 16.63 -6.93
N LEU A 157 -12.14 16.64 -5.63
CA LEU A 157 -11.97 15.48 -4.76
C LEU A 157 -12.83 14.30 -5.21
N ALA A 158 -14.10 14.53 -5.55
CA ALA A 158 -14.99 13.49 -6.05
C ALA A 158 -14.47 12.86 -7.36
N GLU A 159 -13.95 13.67 -8.28
CA GLU A 159 -13.30 13.19 -9.51
C GLU A 159 -12.08 12.31 -9.21
N VAL A 160 -11.20 12.76 -8.30
CA VAL A 160 -10.02 11.99 -7.87
C VAL A 160 -10.43 10.65 -7.28
N GLY A 161 -11.40 10.63 -6.36
CA GLY A 161 -11.88 9.39 -5.76
C GLY A 161 -12.42 8.41 -6.79
N ALA A 162 -13.23 8.90 -7.73
CA ALA A 162 -13.77 8.08 -8.80
C ALA A 162 -12.68 7.53 -9.72
N GLU A 163 -11.66 8.32 -10.05
CA GLU A 163 -10.51 7.87 -10.85
C GLU A 163 -9.67 6.82 -10.13
N ILE A 164 -9.34 7.05 -8.86
CA ILE A 164 -8.54 6.11 -8.04
C ILE A 164 -9.25 4.76 -7.98
N VAL A 165 -10.55 4.75 -7.76
CA VAL A 165 -11.32 3.51 -7.60
C VAL A 165 -11.40 2.74 -8.91
N ARG A 166 -11.62 3.43 -10.03
CA ARG A 166 -11.56 2.80 -11.36
C ARG A 166 -10.19 2.16 -11.62
N ARG A 167 -9.10 2.83 -11.24
CA ARG A 167 -7.72 2.34 -11.45
C ARG A 167 -7.27 1.26 -10.46
N ALA A 168 -7.79 1.30 -9.23
CA ALA A 168 -7.46 0.32 -8.19
C ALA A 168 -8.23 -1.02 -8.35
N GLN A 169 -9.36 -1.01 -9.06
CA GLN A 169 -10.19 -2.19 -9.33
C GLN A 169 -9.92 -2.84 -10.69
N GLY A 170 -9.32 -2.12 -11.65
CA GLY A 170 -8.87 -2.64 -12.95
C GLY A 170 -7.62 -3.50 -12.86
#